data_AF-A0A955R6X6-F1
#
_entry.id   AF-A0A955R6X6-F1
#
_cell.length_a   1.000
_cell.length_b   1.000
_cell.length_c   1.000
_cell.angle_alpha   90.00
_cell.angle_beta   90.00
_cell.angle_gamma   90.00
#
_symmetry.space_group_name_H-M   'P 1'
#
loop_
_entity.id
_entity.type
_entity.pdbx_description
1 polymer ?
#
loop_
_entity_poly.entity_id
_entity_poly.type
_entity_poly.pdbx_seq_one_letter_code
_entity_poly.pdbx_strand_id
1 'polypeptide(L)'
;MIALVSAALAAPPRFDRLDVLSEAGAPFFADDLWRASADPGVTRLRFAEQIAVVGALGEAQLSLSLAAQTFAVERPLPLGPLRATAGLRTHAFLPDGALLGLAVRGGPVRVGASMLVVSDATWSRPDWTRWRALPALGLGFGPTARSRAPWMEPAHSDQQ
;
A
#
# COMPACT_ATOMS: atom_id res chain seq x y z
N MET A 1 15.46 -3.89 10.08
CA MET A 1 15.09 -3.23 8.79
C MET A 1 16.07 -3.59 7.67
N ILE A 2 17.38 -3.41 7.84
CA ILE A 2 18.42 -3.71 6.84
C ILE A 2 18.30 -5.15 6.26
N ALA A 3 18.20 -6.19 7.11
CA ALA A 3 18.12 -7.58 6.63
C ALA A 3 16.86 -7.91 5.79
N LEU A 4 15.73 -7.23 6.05
CA LEU A 4 14.47 -7.44 5.32
C LEU A 4 14.52 -6.77 3.94
N VAL A 5 15.24 -5.64 3.84
CA VAL A 5 15.59 -4.99 2.58
C VAL A 5 16.57 -5.86 1.78
N SER A 6 17.58 -6.45 2.43
CA SER A 6 18.59 -7.30 1.79
C SER A 6 18.01 -8.55 1.13
N ALA A 7 17.05 -9.23 1.76
CA ALA A 7 16.40 -10.41 1.18
C ALA A 7 15.45 -10.07 0.02
N ALA A 8 14.82 -8.89 0.04
CA ALA A 8 13.99 -8.41 -1.07
C ALA A 8 14.85 -8.11 -2.30
N LEU A 9 16.02 -7.49 -2.13
CA LEU A 9 16.93 -7.06 -3.21
C LEU A 9 17.44 -8.19 -4.14
N ALA A 10 17.21 -9.47 -3.82
CA ALA A 10 17.58 -10.58 -4.69
C ALA A 10 16.65 -10.76 -5.90
N ALA A 11 15.43 -10.21 -5.88
CA ALA A 11 14.53 -10.26 -7.02
C ALA A 11 14.78 -9.10 -7.99
N PRO A 12 14.54 -9.23 -9.30
CA PRO A 12 14.54 -8.07 -10.19
C PRO A 12 13.33 -7.17 -9.87
N PRO A 13 13.50 -5.83 -9.80
CA PRO A 13 12.38 -4.92 -9.65
C PRO A 13 11.48 -5.02 -10.88
N ARG A 14 10.16 -5.01 -10.64
CA ARG A 14 9.16 -5.04 -11.72
C ARG A 14 8.02 -4.10 -11.43
N PHE A 15 7.39 -3.60 -12.49
CA PHE A 15 6.07 -3.00 -12.37
C PHE A 15 5.06 -4.08 -11.96
N ASP A 16 4.25 -3.80 -10.93
CA ASP A 16 3.21 -4.72 -10.47
C ASP A 16 1.81 -4.25 -10.86
N ARG A 17 1.45 -3.00 -10.53
CA ARG A 17 0.10 -2.46 -10.77
C ARG A 17 0.00 -0.93 -10.58
N LEU A 18 -1.13 -0.39 -11.02
CA LEU A 18 -1.65 0.91 -10.62
C LEU A 18 -2.77 0.68 -9.60
N ASP A 19 -2.69 1.35 -8.45
CA ASP A 19 -3.73 1.31 -7.42
C ASP A 19 -4.52 2.63 -7.43
N VAL A 20 -5.85 2.53 -7.44
CA VAL A 20 -6.78 3.60 -7.07
C VAL A 20 -7.15 3.39 -5.61
N LEU A 21 -6.77 4.35 -4.77
CA LEU A 21 -6.95 4.29 -3.31
C LEU A 21 -8.01 5.29 -2.89
N SER A 22 -8.94 4.86 -2.04
CA SER A 22 -9.79 5.80 -1.30
C SER A 22 -8.94 6.39 -0.17
N GLU A 23 -8.39 7.58 -0.36
CA GLU A 23 -7.81 8.28 0.78
C GLU A 23 -8.92 8.85 1.66
N ALA A 24 -8.90 8.46 2.93
CA ALA A 24 -9.32 9.33 4.02
C ALA A 24 -8.03 9.80 4.69
N GLY A 25 -7.69 11.08 4.54
CA GLY A 25 -6.42 11.68 5.00
C GLY A 25 -6.11 12.90 4.15
N ALA A 26 -5.70 14.01 4.75
CA ALA A 26 -5.71 15.34 4.13
C ALA A 26 -5.02 15.35 2.75
N PRO A 27 -5.67 15.84 1.67
CA PRO A 27 -5.03 15.94 0.37
C PRO A 27 -3.72 16.75 0.46
N PHE A 28 -2.80 16.50 -0.45
CA PHE A 28 -1.60 17.32 -0.70
C PHE A 28 -1.93 18.83 -0.86
N PHE A 29 -3.21 19.16 -1.14
CA PHE A 29 -3.76 20.51 -1.18
C PHE A 29 -4.67 20.89 -0.01
N ALA A 30 -4.86 20.10 1.05
CA ALA A 30 -5.75 20.48 2.17
C ALA A 30 -5.13 21.53 3.10
N ASP A 31 -3.80 21.55 3.21
CA ASP A 31 -3.12 22.63 3.94
C ASP A 31 -3.09 23.94 3.12
N ASP A 32 -3.24 23.87 1.79
CA ASP A 32 -3.21 25.05 0.89
C ASP A 32 -4.58 25.46 0.29
N LEU A 33 -5.61 24.61 0.34
CA LEU A 33 -7.02 24.94 0.06
C LEU A 33 -7.75 25.31 1.37
N TRP A 34 -7.15 26.22 2.13
CA TRP A 34 -7.84 27.39 2.66
C TRP A 34 -9.24 27.17 3.26
N ARG A 35 -9.37 27.18 4.59
CA ARG A 35 -10.52 27.77 5.33
C ARG A 35 -11.97 27.50 4.81
N ALA A 36 -12.24 26.45 4.04
CA ALA A 36 -13.49 26.30 3.29
C ALA A 36 -14.46 25.26 3.89
N SER A 37 -14.24 24.83 5.13
CA SER A 37 -15.28 24.11 5.89
C SER A 37 -15.18 24.41 7.38
N ALA A 38 -15.48 25.65 7.74
CA ALA A 38 -15.96 26.00 9.07
C ALA A 38 -17.44 25.59 9.23
N ASP A 39 -17.76 24.32 8.96
CA ASP A 39 -19.11 23.79 9.17
C ASP A 39 -19.04 22.37 9.74
N PRO A 40 -19.22 22.19 11.06
CA PRO A 40 -19.18 20.89 11.73
C PRO A 40 -20.43 20.02 11.47
N GLY A 41 -21.40 20.50 10.68
CA GLY A 41 -22.69 19.83 10.47
C GLY A 41 -22.77 18.88 9.27
N VAL A 42 -21.76 18.79 8.41
CA VAL A 42 -21.87 18.02 7.15
C VAL A 42 -20.79 16.94 7.06
N THR A 43 -21.22 15.68 7.20
CA THR A 43 -20.43 14.50 6.82
C THR A 43 -20.25 14.50 5.30
N ARG A 44 -19.26 15.26 4.81
CA ARG A 44 -18.87 15.18 3.40
C ARG A 44 -18.04 13.92 3.23
N LEU A 45 -18.63 12.90 2.61
CA LEU A 45 -17.90 11.77 2.04
C LEU A 45 -16.98 12.34 0.94
N ARG A 46 -15.75 12.69 1.31
CA ARG A 46 -14.72 13.07 0.34
C ARG A 46 -14.00 11.80 -0.06
N PHE A 47 -14.26 11.31 -1.27
CA PHE A 47 -13.44 10.30 -1.91
C PHE A 47 -12.29 11.04 -2.62
N ALA A 48 -11.17 11.22 -1.93
CA ALA A 48 -9.94 11.57 -2.62
C ALA A 48 -9.40 10.28 -3.25
N GLU A 49 -9.65 10.11 -4.55
CA GLU A 49 -9.10 8.99 -5.31
C GLU A 49 -7.63 9.30 -5.62
N GLN A 50 -6.72 8.59 -4.97
CA GLN A 50 -5.31 8.67 -5.32
C GLN A 50 -4.93 7.58 -6.30
N ILE A 51 -4.15 7.94 -7.30
CA ILE A 51 -3.47 6.97 -8.16
C ILE A 51 -2.07 6.76 -7.59
N ALA A 52 -1.75 5.50 -7.29
CA ALA A 52 -0.43 5.09 -6.86
C ALA A 52 0.18 4.09 -7.86
N VAL A 53 1.44 4.29 -8.18
CA VAL A 53 2.23 3.33 -8.98
C VAL A 53 2.89 2.36 -8.03
N VAL A 54 2.72 1.06 -8.27
CA VAL A 54 3.28 -0.01 -7.42
C VAL A 54 4.34 -0.78 -8.18
N GLY A 55 5.57 -0.71 -7.67
CA GLY A 55 6.66 -1.62 -8.02
C GLY A 55 6.74 -2.78 -7.03
N ALA A 56 7.10 -3.96 -7.49
CA ALA A 56 7.31 -5.14 -6.65
C ALA A 56 8.73 -5.68 -6.75
N LEU A 57 9.17 -6.25 -5.64
CA LEU A 57 10.47 -6.85 -5.44
C LEU A 57 10.28 -8.10 -4.56
N GLY A 58 10.01 -9.24 -5.18
CA GLY A 58 9.56 -10.44 -4.47
C GLY A 58 8.18 -10.22 -3.80
N GLU A 59 8.13 -10.37 -2.48
CA GLU A 59 6.94 -10.06 -1.65
C GLU A 59 6.86 -8.60 -1.21
N ALA A 60 7.96 -7.85 -1.36
CA ALA A 60 8.00 -6.43 -1.03
C ALA A 60 7.39 -5.61 -2.16
N GLN A 61 6.74 -4.52 -1.79
CA GLN A 61 6.08 -3.57 -2.68
C GLN A 61 6.52 -2.16 -2.28
N LEU A 62 6.81 -1.35 -3.28
CA LEU A 62 6.96 0.09 -3.14
C LEU A 62 5.82 0.74 -3.92
N SER A 63 4.96 1.45 -3.20
CA SER A 63 3.88 2.25 -3.76
C SER A 63 4.24 3.72 -3.67
N LEU A 64 4.08 4.44 -4.78
CA LEU A 64 4.37 5.86 -4.89
C LEU A 64 3.11 6.58 -5.36
N SER A 65 2.64 7.55 -4.57
CA SER A 65 1.58 8.50 -4.94
C SER A 65 2.08 9.93 -4.74
N LEU A 66 1.27 10.91 -5.14
CA LEU A 66 1.59 12.33 -4.88
C LEU A 66 1.64 12.68 -3.39
N ALA A 67 0.89 11.97 -2.54
CA ALA A 67 0.82 12.28 -1.11
C ALA A 67 1.66 11.37 -0.21
N ALA A 68 2.17 10.25 -0.71
CA ALA A 68 2.94 9.33 0.12
C ALA A 68 3.84 8.40 -0.68
N GLN A 69 4.89 7.94 -0.01
CA GLN A 69 5.61 6.73 -0.38
C GLN A 69 5.27 5.65 0.63
N THR A 70 4.98 4.44 0.16
CA THR A 70 4.60 3.32 1.02
C THR A 70 5.46 2.11 0.70
N PHE A 71 6.15 1.60 1.71
CA PHE A 71 6.85 0.33 1.64
C PHE A 71 6.02 -0.73 2.34
N ALA A 72 5.62 -1.76 1.61
CA ALA A 72 4.75 -2.81 2.13
C ALA A 72 5.26 -4.20 1.78
N VAL A 73 4.80 -5.19 2.53
CA VAL A 73 4.96 -6.61 2.23
C VAL A 73 3.57 -7.20 2.04
N GLU A 74 3.37 -7.92 0.94
CA GLU A 74 2.12 -8.62 0.65
C GLU A 74 2.37 -10.13 0.59
N ARG A 75 1.71 -10.89 1.49
CA ARG A 75 1.87 -12.34 1.61
C ARG A 75 0.57 -13.08 1.34
N PRO A 76 0.61 -14.23 0.64
CA PRO A 76 -0.55 -15.10 0.56
C PRO A 76 -0.91 -15.65 1.95
N LEU A 77 -2.21 -15.69 2.26
CA LEU A 77 -2.72 -16.39 3.42
C LEU A 77 -3.04 -17.84 3.04
N PRO A 78 -3.02 -18.80 3.99
CA PRO A 78 -3.41 -20.19 3.72
C PRO A 78 -4.91 -20.33 3.35
N LEU A 79 -5.70 -19.28 3.57
CA LEU A 79 -7.15 -19.21 3.36
C LEU A 79 -7.53 -18.79 1.92
N GLY A 80 -6.95 -19.43 0.91
CA GLY A 80 -7.34 -19.25 -0.49
C GLY A 80 -6.75 -18.02 -1.18
N PRO A 81 -7.53 -17.22 -1.94
CA PRO A 81 -7.00 -16.11 -2.76
C PRO A 81 -6.62 -14.87 -1.93
N LEU A 82 -6.86 -14.90 -0.62
CA LEU A 82 -6.58 -13.81 0.30
C LEU A 82 -5.08 -13.60 0.49
N ARG A 83 -4.72 -12.33 0.63
CA ARG A 83 -3.37 -11.87 0.89
C ARG A 83 -3.40 -10.87 2.04
N ALA A 84 -2.47 -11.00 2.97
CA ALA A 84 -2.26 -10.00 4.01
C ALA A 84 -1.23 -8.98 3.53
N THR A 85 -1.46 -7.72 3.85
CA THR A 85 -0.55 -6.61 3.55
C THR A 85 -0.20 -5.91 4.86
N ALA A 86 1.08 -5.61 5.04
CA ALA A 86 1.57 -4.76 6.12
C ALA A 86 2.63 -3.81 5.57
N GLY A 87 2.63 -2.56 6.00
CA GLY A 87 3.58 -1.58 5.47
C GLY A 87 3.74 -0.33 6.30
N LEU A 88 4.76 0.43 5.96
CA LEU A 88 5.06 1.75 6.50
C LEU A 88 4.76 2.79 5.43
N ARG A 89 4.09 3.85 5.85
CA ARG A 89 3.82 5.06 5.07
C ARG A 89 4.86 6.09 5.47
N THR A 90 5.36 6.79 4.47
CA THR A 90 6.21 7.96 4.65
C THR A 90 5.70 9.09 3.79
N HIS A 91 5.85 10.32 4.27
CA HIS A 91 5.66 11.53 3.49
C HIS A 91 6.98 12.30 3.39
N ALA A 92 7.48 12.49 2.16
CA ALA A 92 8.81 13.07 1.92
C ALA A 92 9.89 12.40 2.79
N PHE A 93 9.89 11.07 2.84
CA PHE A 93 10.76 10.22 3.67
C PHE A 93 10.60 10.34 5.20
N LEU A 94 9.67 11.16 5.70
CA LEU A 94 9.30 11.15 7.12
C LEU A 94 8.29 10.03 7.38
N PRO A 95 8.56 9.06 8.26
CA PRO A 95 7.58 8.06 8.63
C PRO A 95 6.43 8.70 9.40
N ASP A 96 5.26 8.69 8.78
CA ASP A 96 4.03 9.32 9.28
C ASP A 96 2.90 8.29 9.46
N GLY A 97 3.11 7.03 9.09
CA GLY A 97 2.06 6.03 9.26
C GLY A 97 2.45 4.58 9.01
N ALA A 98 1.49 3.71 9.26
CA ALA A 98 1.55 2.29 8.97
C ALA A 98 0.22 1.81 8.41
N LEU A 99 0.25 0.74 7.62
CA LEU A 99 -0.94 0.13 7.06
C LEU A 99 -0.97 -1.37 7.34
N LEU A 100 -2.17 -1.89 7.56
CA LEU A 100 -2.46 -3.31 7.67
C LEU A 100 -3.72 -3.61 6.86
N GLY A 101 -3.73 -4.68 6.07
CA GLY A 101 -4.89 -4.95 5.23
C GLY A 101 -4.94 -6.35 4.68
N LEU A 102 -6.04 -6.60 3.97
CA LEU A 102 -6.30 -7.83 3.24
C LEU A 102 -6.62 -7.48 1.79
N ALA A 103 -6.22 -8.34 0.87
CA ALA A 103 -6.55 -8.20 -0.54
C ALA A 103 -6.83 -9.54 -1.19
N VAL A 104 -7.67 -9.51 -2.22
CA VAL A 104 -7.88 -10.62 -3.15
C VAL A 104 -7.45 -10.17 -4.54
N ARG A 105 -6.87 -11.09 -5.32
CA ARG A 105 -6.49 -10.83 -6.71
C ARG A 105 -7.15 -11.86 -7.62
N GLY A 106 -7.93 -11.38 -8.59
CA GLY A 106 -8.56 -12.18 -9.63
C GLY A 106 -8.10 -11.68 -11.00
N GLY A 107 -7.18 -12.40 -11.63
CA GLY A 107 -6.60 -11.99 -12.92
C GLY A 107 -5.82 -10.67 -12.80
N PRO A 108 -6.10 -9.66 -13.66
CA PRO A 108 -5.42 -8.38 -13.62
C PRO A 108 -5.94 -7.45 -12.51
N VAL A 109 -7.03 -7.81 -11.82
CA VAL A 109 -7.71 -6.96 -10.84
C VAL A 109 -7.36 -7.41 -9.42
N ARG A 110 -7.04 -6.44 -8.56
CA ARG A 110 -6.83 -6.60 -7.12
C ARG A 110 -7.84 -5.74 -6.38
N VAL A 111 -8.53 -6.31 -5.39
CA VAL A 111 -9.40 -5.56 -4.47
C VAL A 111 -8.84 -5.71 -3.07
N GLY A 112 -8.65 -4.61 -2.36
CA GLY A 112 -8.10 -4.59 -1.02
C GLY A 112 -8.91 -3.73 -0.07
N ALA A 113 -8.89 -4.14 1.20
CA ALA A 113 -9.36 -3.36 2.34
C ALA A 113 -8.25 -3.28 3.37
N SER A 114 -7.98 -2.09 3.89
CA SER A 114 -6.93 -1.84 4.87
C SER A 114 -7.36 -0.87 5.94
N MET A 115 -6.65 -0.92 7.06
CA MET A 115 -6.62 0.10 8.09
C MET A 115 -5.30 0.85 7.95
N LEU A 116 -5.37 2.16 7.77
CA LEU A 116 -4.23 3.05 7.75
C LEU A 116 -4.18 3.80 9.08
N VAL A 117 -3.05 3.75 9.78
CA VAL A 117 -2.83 4.47 11.03
C VAL A 117 -1.79 5.55 10.76
N VAL A 118 -2.19 6.82 10.82
CA VAL A 118 -1.34 7.98 10.52
C VAL A 118 -1.16 8.88 11.73
N SER A 119 0.01 9.50 11.86
CA SER A 119 0.29 10.56 12.82
C SER A 119 0.15 11.94 12.17
N ASP A 120 0.10 12.97 13.01
CA ASP A 120 0.15 14.38 12.56
C ASP A 120 1.59 14.87 12.34
N ALA A 121 2.57 13.95 12.27
CA ALA A 121 3.99 14.31 12.18
C ALA A 121 4.33 14.90 10.81
N THR A 122 4.96 16.07 10.82
CA THR A 122 5.51 16.71 9.63
C THR A 122 6.97 17.12 9.87
N TRP A 123 7.68 17.47 8.81
CA TRP A 123 9.05 17.97 8.93
C TRP A 123 9.17 19.25 9.78
N SER A 124 8.12 20.07 9.81
CA SER A 124 8.09 21.28 10.65
C SER A 124 7.54 21.02 12.05
N ARG A 125 6.80 19.93 12.27
CA ARG A 125 6.22 19.54 13.56
C ARG A 125 6.23 18.00 13.70
N PRO A 126 7.34 17.42 14.20
CA PRO A 126 7.49 15.97 14.34
C PRO A 126 6.72 15.45 15.56
N ASP A 127 5.39 15.55 15.54
CA ASP A 127 4.51 15.10 16.62
C ASP A 127 3.86 13.75 16.28
N TRP A 128 4.37 12.68 16.89
CA TRP A 128 3.79 11.33 16.82
C TRP A 128 2.91 10.97 18.01
N THR A 129 2.43 11.94 18.80
CA THR A 129 1.54 11.65 19.93
C THR A 129 0.09 11.47 19.51
N ARG A 130 -0.30 12.08 18.38
CA ARG A 130 -1.64 12.01 17.82
C ARG A 130 -1.67 11.02 16.68
N TRP A 131 -2.55 10.03 16.77
CA TRP A 131 -2.76 9.02 15.75
C TRP A 131 -4.22 8.95 15.35
N ARG A 132 -4.47 8.67 14.07
CA ARG A 132 -5.80 8.47 13.51
C ARG A 132 -5.81 7.18 12.72
N ALA A 133 -6.81 6.35 12.95
CA ALA A 133 -7.04 5.13 12.19
C ALA A 133 -8.12 5.39 11.15
N LEU A 134 -7.83 5.06 9.89
CA LEU A 134 -8.63 5.40 8.74
C LEU A 134 -8.85 4.13 7.92
N PRO A 135 -10.10 3.70 7.71
CA PRO A 135 -10.38 2.60 6.80
C PRO A 135 -10.06 3.05 5.37
N ALA A 136 -9.48 2.15 4.58
CA ALA A 136 -9.15 2.39 3.18
C ALA A 136 -9.57 1.19 2.34
N LEU A 137 -10.06 1.49 1.14
CA LEU A 137 -10.32 0.53 0.08
C LEU A 137 -9.38 0.83 -1.08
N GLY A 138 -8.94 -0.22 -1.77
CA GLY A 138 -8.04 -0.11 -2.90
C GLY A 138 -8.48 -1.00 -4.05
N LEU A 139 -8.45 -0.45 -5.26
CA LEU A 139 -8.65 -1.18 -6.50
C LEU A 139 -7.37 -1.10 -7.34
N GLY A 140 -6.75 -2.23 -7.58
CA GLY A 140 -5.50 -2.34 -8.30
C GLY A 140 -5.67 -2.99 -9.68
N PHE A 141 -4.98 -2.46 -10.67
CA PHE A 141 -4.93 -3.00 -12.04
C PHE A 141 -3.49 -3.22 -12.48
N GLY A 142 -3.16 -4.46 -12.85
CA GLY A 142 -1.81 -4.79 -13.31
C GLY A 142 -1.70 -6.21 -13.86
N PRO A 143 -0.60 -6.54 -14.55
CA PRO A 143 -0.41 -7.84 -15.19
C PRO A 143 -0.60 -8.99 -14.19
N THR A 144 -1.31 -10.06 -14.60
CA THR A 144 -1.64 -11.25 -13.79
C THR A 144 -0.41 -12.04 -13.27
N ALA A 145 0.81 -11.53 -13.48
CA ALA A 145 2.07 -12.22 -13.30
C ALA A 145 2.28 -12.72 -11.86
N ARG A 146 1.81 -13.93 -11.60
CA ARG A 146 2.58 -14.98 -10.94
C ARG A 146 3.12 -15.91 -12.03
N SER A 147 4.22 -15.55 -12.67
CA SER A 147 5.14 -16.64 -13.02
C SER A 147 5.53 -17.23 -11.68
N ARG A 148 5.12 -18.47 -11.39
CA ARG A 148 5.73 -19.23 -10.29
C ARG A 148 7.23 -19.07 -10.47
N ALA A 149 7.93 -18.75 -9.40
CA ALA A 149 9.37 -18.81 -9.47
C ALA A 149 9.73 -20.22 -9.97
N PRO A 150 10.62 -20.38 -10.97
CA PRO A 150 10.83 -21.67 -11.64
C PRO A 150 11.24 -22.78 -10.66
N TRP A 151 11.80 -22.43 -9.51
CA TRP A 151 12.12 -23.37 -8.41
C TRP A 151 10.92 -23.84 -7.57
N MET A 152 9.71 -23.37 -7.85
CA MET A 152 8.44 -23.82 -7.24
C MET A 152 7.62 -24.72 -8.17
N GLU A 153 8.15 -25.07 -9.35
CA GLU A 153 7.65 -26.26 -10.03
C GLU A 153 8.02 -27.46 -9.16
N PRO A 154 7.06 -28.30 -8.74
CA PRO A 154 7.42 -29.57 -8.14
C PRO A 154 8.34 -30.25 -9.15
N ALA A 155 9.57 -30.56 -8.74
CA ALA A 155 10.50 -31.31 -9.57
C ALA A 155 9.69 -32.47 -10.15
N HIS A 156 9.44 -32.45 -11.46
CA HIS A 156 8.88 -33.60 -12.13
C HIS A 156 9.89 -34.70 -11.83
N SER A 157 9.49 -35.58 -10.90
CA SER A 157 10.19 -36.80 -10.63
C SER A 157 10.11 -37.57 -11.93
N ASP A 158 11.17 -37.43 -12.73
CA ASP A 158 11.44 -38.32 -13.86
C ASP A 158 11.52 -39.73 -13.26
N GLN A 159 10.39 -40.42 -13.26
CA GLN A 159 10.33 -41.86 -13.10
C GLN A 159 10.62 -42.45 -14.47
N GLN A 160 11.91 -42.69 -14.77
CA GLN A 160 12.37 -43.77 -15.65
C GLN A 160 13.68 -44.35 -15.12
#